data_AF-A0A7Y6CUG7-F1
#
_entry.id   AF-A0A7Y6CUG7-F1
#
_cell.length_a   1.000
_cell.length_b   1.000
_cell.length_c   1.000
_cell.angle_alpha   90.00
_cell.angle_beta   90.00
_cell.angle_gamma   90.00
#
_symmetry.space_group_name_H-M   'P 1'
#
loop_
_entity.id
_entity.type
_entity.pdbx_description
1 polymer ?
#
loop_
_entity_poly.entity_id
_entity_poly.type
_entity_poly.pdbx_seq_one_letter_code
_entity_poly.pdbx_strand_id
1 'polypeptide(L)'
;MRELVGIAEELGIGALLVKDESARLGLPAFKILGASWAAECALRERPETHTLVAASAGNHGRAVARVAAMRGLGCRIFLPERALAARREAIEREGANVMVVAGSYEDAVAAAEADARRRGLLLIADVGAAGPPAWVIDGYATLFEEAHDQAAYDLLLVPVGVGSLAAAAARHAAAVGASVVGVEPATAACLTESLASGRPVAVETPGT
;
A
#
# COMPACT_ATOMS: atom_id res chain seq x y z
N MET A 1 1.49 -15.52 13.50
CA MET A 1 0.17 -14.88 13.56
C MET A 1 -0.38 -14.98 14.97
N ARG A 2 -1.34 -14.12 15.35
CA ARG A 2 -2.06 -14.22 16.63
C ARG A 2 -3.38 -14.96 16.39
N GLU A 3 -3.65 -15.99 17.19
CA GLU A 3 -4.93 -16.70 17.15
C GLU A 3 -5.96 -16.05 18.08
N LEU A 4 -7.21 -15.99 17.64
CA LEU A 4 -8.34 -15.42 18.36
C LEU A 4 -9.36 -16.52 18.72
N VAL A 5 -8.98 -17.40 19.65
CA VAL A 5 -9.73 -18.62 20.01
C VAL A 5 -11.20 -18.33 20.35
N GLY A 6 -11.49 -17.37 21.23
CA GLY A 6 -12.88 -17.10 21.65
C GLY A 6 -13.79 -16.63 20.51
N ILE A 7 -13.24 -15.89 19.53
CA ILE A 7 -14.01 -15.47 18.36
C ILE A 7 -14.19 -16.63 17.38
N ALA A 8 -13.18 -17.50 17.23
CA ALA A 8 -13.30 -18.70 16.42
C ALA A 8 -14.41 -19.63 16.95
N GLU A 9 -14.47 -19.81 18.27
CA GLU A 9 -15.53 -20.57 18.96
C GLU A 9 -16.92 -19.94 18.74
N GLU A 10 -17.05 -18.63 18.91
CA GLU A 10 -18.30 -17.90 18.69
C GLU A 10 -18.82 -18.04 17.25
N LEU A 11 -17.91 -18.01 16.28
CA LEU A 11 -18.22 -18.15 14.85
C LEU A 11 -18.38 -19.62 14.40
N GLY A 12 -18.05 -20.60 15.24
CA GLY A 12 -18.06 -22.01 14.88
C GLY A 12 -17.05 -22.39 13.79
N ILE A 13 -15.92 -21.70 13.72
CA ILE A 13 -14.83 -21.96 12.76
C ILE A 13 -13.62 -22.59 13.44
N GLY A 14 -12.78 -23.29 12.67
CA GLY A 14 -11.64 -24.03 13.21
C GLY A 14 -10.58 -23.14 13.87
N ALA A 15 -10.25 -22.00 13.24
CA ALA A 15 -9.33 -21.02 13.79
C ALA A 15 -9.56 -19.64 13.16
N LEU A 16 -9.24 -18.58 13.91
CA LEU A 16 -9.16 -17.22 13.39
C LEU A 16 -7.77 -16.66 13.67
N LEU A 17 -7.00 -16.43 12.61
CA LEU A 17 -5.62 -15.99 12.69
C LEU A 17 -5.50 -14.55 12.18
N VAL A 18 -4.83 -13.70 12.95
CA VAL A 18 -4.54 -12.31 12.60
C VAL A 18 -3.06 -12.16 12.29
N LYS A 19 -2.76 -11.71 11.08
CA LYS A 19 -1.43 -11.23 10.68
C LYS A 19 -1.29 -9.77 11.09
N ASP A 20 -0.57 -9.55 12.18
CA ASP A 20 -0.38 -8.22 12.75
C ASP A 20 0.75 -7.46 12.03
N GLU A 21 0.35 -6.45 11.24
CA GLU A 21 1.25 -5.57 10.49
C GLU A 21 1.43 -4.19 11.15
N SER A 22 0.98 -4.02 12.40
CA SER A 22 1.00 -2.74 13.13
C SER A 22 2.39 -2.28 13.60
N ALA A 23 3.41 -3.12 13.46
CA ALA A 23 4.79 -2.81 13.85
C ALA A 23 5.82 -3.17 12.76
N ARG A 24 5.39 -3.29 11.50
CA ARG A 24 6.25 -3.74 10.40
C ARG A 24 7.42 -2.78 10.18
N LEU A 25 8.62 -3.22 10.54
CA LEU A 25 9.88 -2.43 10.44
C LEU A 25 9.78 -1.05 11.12
N GLY A 26 9.08 -0.98 12.26
CA GLY A 26 8.88 0.28 13.00
C GLY A 26 7.96 1.28 12.29
N LEU A 27 7.10 0.81 11.38
CA LEU A 27 6.00 1.55 10.78
C LEU A 27 4.66 0.89 11.15
N PRO A 28 3.56 1.65 11.21
CA PRO A 28 2.27 1.13 11.68
C PRO A 28 1.50 0.33 10.62
N ALA A 29 2.16 -0.13 9.55
CA ALA A 29 1.53 -0.83 8.45
C ALA A 29 2.53 -1.56 7.55
N PHE A 30 2.02 -2.54 6.81
CA PHE A 30 2.76 -3.37 5.85
C PHE A 30 3.33 -2.64 4.62
N LYS A 31 3.03 -1.35 4.41
CA LYS A 31 3.29 -0.62 3.14
C LYS A 31 4.78 -0.58 2.78
N ILE A 32 5.64 -0.67 3.79
CA ILE A 32 7.09 -0.74 3.63
C ILE A 32 7.56 -1.96 2.84
N LEU A 33 6.83 -3.08 2.87
CA LEU A 33 7.19 -4.28 2.11
C LEU A 33 7.15 -3.98 0.60
N GLY A 34 6.03 -3.44 0.13
CA GLY A 34 5.86 -3.04 -1.27
C GLY A 34 6.75 -1.85 -1.65
N ALA A 35 6.79 -0.80 -0.83
CA ALA A 35 7.57 0.40 -1.13
C ALA A 35 9.08 0.12 -1.22
N SER A 36 9.62 -0.73 -0.36
CA SER A 36 11.05 -1.06 -0.38
C SER A 36 11.41 -1.90 -1.61
N TRP A 37 10.63 -2.93 -1.94
CA TRP A 37 10.87 -3.73 -3.14
C TRP A 37 10.74 -2.91 -4.42
N ALA A 38 9.70 -2.09 -4.54
CA ALA A 38 9.51 -1.22 -5.69
C ALA A 38 10.64 -0.20 -5.86
N ALA A 39 11.12 0.40 -4.76
CA ALA A 39 12.25 1.30 -4.82
C ALA A 39 13.53 0.60 -5.28
N GLU A 40 13.86 -0.59 -4.75
CA GLU A 40 15.07 -1.31 -5.14
C GLU A 40 15.05 -1.74 -6.61
N CYS A 41 13.92 -2.27 -7.11
CA CYS A 41 13.78 -2.57 -8.53
C CYS A 41 13.93 -1.32 -9.40
N ALA A 42 13.26 -0.23 -9.01
CA ALA A 42 13.32 1.02 -9.76
C ALA A 42 14.71 1.67 -9.76
N LEU A 43 15.43 1.63 -8.63
CA LEU A 43 16.80 2.15 -8.52
C LEU A 43 17.79 1.32 -9.33
N ARG A 44 17.54 0.01 -9.50
CA ARG A 44 18.34 -0.83 -10.40
C ARG A 44 18.16 -0.43 -11.87
N GLU A 45 16.95 -0.06 -12.25
CA GLU A 45 16.66 0.42 -13.61
C GLU A 45 17.11 1.88 -13.84
N ARG A 46 17.06 2.71 -12.79
CA ARG A 46 17.41 4.14 -12.83
C ARG A 46 18.40 4.51 -11.72
N PRO A 47 19.68 4.08 -11.84
CA PRO A 47 20.70 4.28 -10.81
C PRO A 47 21.07 5.74 -10.56
N GLU A 48 20.72 6.65 -11.48
CA GLU A 48 20.90 8.10 -11.35
C GLU A 48 19.87 8.78 -10.44
N THR A 49 18.89 8.03 -9.94
CA THR A 49 17.86 8.54 -9.04
C THR A 49 18.48 9.02 -7.73
N HIS A 50 18.20 10.27 -7.36
CA HIS A 50 18.60 10.85 -6.07
C HIS A 50 17.39 11.24 -5.20
N THR A 51 16.16 11.13 -5.70
CA THR A 51 14.95 11.50 -4.97
C THR A 51 13.77 10.59 -5.30
N LEU A 52 13.14 10.02 -4.27
CA LEU A 52 11.87 9.30 -4.39
C LEU A 52 10.69 10.27 -4.27
N VAL A 53 9.65 10.01 -5.04
CA VAL A 53 8.42 10.80 -5.09
C VAL A 53 7.22 9.88 -4.88
N ALA A 54 6.23 10.30 -4.11
CA ALA A 54 4.93 9.62 -4.02
C ALA A 54 3.79 10.59 -3.71
N ALA A 55 2.56 10.21 -4.02
CA ALA A 55 1.35 10.93 -3.64
C ALA A 55 0.56 10.11 -2.62
N SER A 56 0.64 10.48 -1.33
CA SER A 56 -0.09 9.79 -0.26
C SER A 56 0.02 10.56 1.06
N ALA A 57 -1.13 10.86 1.66
CA ALA A 57 -1.19 11.32 3.05
C ALA A 57 -1.15 10.16 4.07
N GLY A 58 -0.91 8.92 3.64
CA GLY A 58 -1.10 7.73 4.47
C GLY A 58 0.15 6.87 4.63
N ASN A 59 -0.08 5.59 4.86
CA ASN A 59 0.96 4.59 5.12
C ASN A 59 1.94 4.43 3.94
N HIS A 60 1.49 4.62 2.69
CA HIS A 60 2.36 4.54 1.52
C HIS A 60 3.39 5.68 1.51
N GLY A 61 2.95 6.92 1.73
CA GLY A 61 3.85 8.08 1.79
C GLY A 61 4.90 7.94 2.89
N ARG A 62 4.50 7.46 4.07
CA ARG A 62 5.42 7.16 5.17
C ARG A 62 6.41 6.04 4.84
N ALA A 63 5.96 4.99 4.17
CA ALA A 63 6.81 3.89 3.75
C ALA A 63 7.87 4.35 2.74
N VAL A 64 7.48 5.10 1.71
CA VAL A 64 8.42 5.66 0.71
C VAL A 64 9.42 6.62 1.38
N ALA A 65 8.96 7.45 2.31
CA ALA A 65 9.84 8.32 3.11
C ALA A 65 10.88 7.53 3.90
N ARG A 66 10.46 6.47 4.61
CA ARG A 66 11.38 5.60 5.35
C ARG A 66 12.41 4.92 4.45
N VAL A 67 12.00 4.42 3.27
CA VAL A 67 12.92 3.78 2.31
C VAL A 67 13.93 4.78 1.78
N ALA A 68 13.49 5.99 1.42
CA ALA A 68 14.39 7.04 0.95
C ALA A 68 15.45 7.37 2.02
N ALA A 69 15.03 7.51 3.28
CA ALA A 69 15.94 7.75 4.40
C ALA A 69 16.96 6.60 4.59
N MET A 70 16.50 5.34 4.55
CA MET A 70 17.38 4.16 4.62
C MET A 70 18.43 4.12 3.50
N ARG A 71 18.09 4.64 2.31
CA ARG A 71 18.97 4.70 1.13
C ARG A 71 19.79 5.98 1.03
N GLY A 72 19.61 6.94 1.93
CA GLY A 72 20.25 8.25 1.84
C GLY A 72 19.79 9.10 0.64
N LEU A 73 18.57 8.85 0.14
CA LEU A 73 17.96 9.59 -0.97
C LEU A 73 17.08 10.73 -0.44
N GLY A 74 16.87 11.75 -1.27
CA GLY A 74 15.81 12.73 -1.03
C GLY A 74 14.42 12.08 -1.12
N CYS A 75 13.42 12.67 -0.47
CA CYS A 75 12.03 12.22 -0.58
C CYS A 75 11.06 13.40 -0.69
N ARG A 76 10.12 13.32 -1.62
CA ARG A 76 9.03 14.29 -1.80
C ARG A 76 7.69 13.58 -1.76
N ILE A 77 6.85 13.96 -0.80
CA ILE A 77 5.53 13.35 -0.64
C ILE A 77 4.47 14.41 -0.89
N PHE A 78 3.68 14.20 -1.94
CA PHE A 78 2.57 15.07 -2.32
C PHE A 78 1.30 14.64 -1.58
N LEU A 79 0.58 15.61 -1.03
CA LEU A 79 -0.70 15.39 -0.37
C LEU A 79 -1.60 16.62 -0.52
N PRO A 80 -2.94 16.45 -0.52
CA PRO A 80 -3.85 17.58 -0.61
C PRO A 80 -3.85 18.39 0.70
N GLU A 81 -4.15 19.68 0.62
CA GLU A 81 -4.22 20.60 1.77
C GLU A 81 -5.16 20.14 2.89
N ARG A 82 -6.22 19.40 2.54
CA ARG A 82 -7.20 18.84 3.49
C ARG A 82 -6.65 17.69 4.33
N ALA A 83 -5.46 17.17 4.03
CA ALA A 83 -4.88 16.07 4.80
C ALA A 83 -4.65 16.48 6.26
N LEU A 84 -5.01 15.61 7.19
CA LEU A 84 -4.85 15.85 8.62
C LEU A 84 -3.40 16.19 8.98
N ALA A 85 -3.20 17.22 9.82
CA ALA A 85 -1.87 17.66 10.26
C ALA A 85 -1.03 16.52 10.83
N ALA A 86 -1.62 15.65 11.65
CA ALA A 86 -0.93 14.49 12.23
C ALA A 86 -0.36 13.53 11.17
N ARG A 87 -1.05 13.36 10.03
CA ARG A 87 -0.57 12.53 8.90
C ARG A 87 0.63 13.17 8.22
N ARG A 88 0.55 14.48 7.98
CA ARG A 88 1.66 15.27 7.42
C ARG A 88 2.90 15.20 8.31
N GLU A 89 2.76 15.49 9.60
CA GLU A 89 3.86 15.43 10.55
C GLU A 89 4.46 14.02 10.64
N ALA A 90 3.64 12.97 10.57
CA ALA A 90 4.11 11.60 10.59
C ALA A 90 4.96 11.24 9.35
N ILE A 91 4.75 11.89 8.21
CA ILE A 91 5.58 11.74 7.01
C ILE A 91 6.86 12.59 7.14
N GLU A 92 6.75 13.82 7.63
CA GLU A 92 7.91 14.71 7.85
C GLU A 92 8.89 14.12 8.87
N ARG A 93 8.40 13.43 9.91
CA ARG A 93 9.24 12.71 10.88
C ARG A 93 10.07 11.58 10.27
N GLU A 94 9.67 11.04 9.11
CA GLU A 94 10.47 10.06 8.36
C GLU A 94 11.55 10.74 7.49
N GLY A 95 11.66 12.07 7.51
CA GLY A 95 12.66 12.85 6.77
C GLY A 95 12.23 13.32 5.38
N ALA A 96 10.96 13.16 5.01
CA ALA A 96 10.45 13.59 3.72
C ALA A 96 10.11 15.08 3.66
N ASN A 97 10.29 15.69 2.49
CA ASN A 97 9.75 16.99 2.16
C ASN A 97 8.28 16.84 1.72
N VAL A 98 7.35 17.35 2.52
CA VAL A 98 5.92 17.29 2.19
C VAL A 98 5.52 18.46 1.29
N MET A 99 5.02 18.11 0.11
CA MET A 99 4.52 19.03 -0.90
C MET A 99 3.00 19.12 -0.78
N VAL A 100 2.50 20.20 -0.17
CA VAL A 100 1.05 20.42 -0.04
C VAL A 100 0.49 20.95 -1.36
N VAL A 101 -0.55 20.28 -1.87
CA VAL A 101 -1.23 20.62 -3.13
C VAL A 101 -2.63 21.12 -2.82
N ALA A 102 -3.03 22.24 -3.42
CA ALA A 102 -4.40 22.72 -3.34
C ALA A 102 -5.33 21.79 -4.11
N GLY A 103 -6.51 21.49 -3.57
CA GLY A 103 -7.50 20.63 -4.22
C GLY A 103 -7.55 19.18 -3.71
N SER A 104 -7.75 18.25 -4.63
CA SER A 104 -8.11 16.85 -4.40
C SER A 104 -6.91 15.91 -4.26
N TYR A 105 -7.17 14.65 -3.93
CA TYR A 105 -6.11 13.63 -3.91
C TYR A 105 -5.56 13.39 -5.32
N GLU A 106 -6.43 13.42 -6.31
CA GLU A 106 -6.13 13.29 -7.72
C GLU A 106 -5.20 14.42 -8.20
N ASP A 107 -5.42 15.65 -7.73
CA ASP A 107 -4.52 16.78 -7.99
C ASP A 107 -3.12 16.54 -7.41
N ALA A 108 -3.04 15.96 -6.20
CA ALA A 108 -1.76 15.60 -5.59
C ALA A 108 -1.03 14.48 -6.35
N VAL A 109 -1.76 13.49 -6.88
CA VAL A 109 -1.22 12.45 -7.76
C VAL A 109 -0.67 13.05 -9.05
N ALA A 110 -1.44 13.90 -9.73
CA ALA A 110 -1.01 14.57 -10.95
C ALA A 110 0.23 15.44 -10.73
N ALA A 111 0.31 16.16 -9.59
CA ALA A 111 1.48 16.94 -9.22
C ALA A 111 2.72 16.07 -8.97
N ALA A 112 2.58 14.94 -8.30
CA ALA A 112 3.67 13.99 -8.07
C ALA A 112 4.20 13.38 -9.38
N GLU A 113 3.29 12.99 -10.29
CA GLU A 113 3.64 12.50 -11.62
C GLU A 113 4.39 13.55 -12.44
N ALA A 114 3.94 14.81 -12.39
CA ALA A 114 4.60 15.91 -13.07
C ALA A 114 6.01 16.16 -12.50
N ASP A 115 6.19 16.12 -11.18
CA ASP A 115 7.50 16.31 -10.54
C ASP A 115 8.48 15.18 -10.88
N ALA A 116 7.99 13.94 -10.95
CA ALA A 116 8.78 12.76 -11.31
C ALA A 116 9.26 12.72 -12.77
N ARG A 117 8.82 13.65 -13.63
CA ARG A 117 9.38 13.82 -14.99
C ARG A 117 10.74 14.52 -14.98
N ARG A 118 11.11 15.17 -13.87
CA ARG A 118 12.43 15.81 -13.73
C ARG A 118 13.51 14.74 -13.58
N ARG A 119 14.70 15.01 -14.11
CA ARG A 119 15.84 14.09 -14.03
C ARG A 119 16.20 13.78 -12.57
N GLY A 120 16.47 12.51 -12.27
CA GLY A 120 16.88 12.04 -10.95
C GLY A 120 15.75 11.90 -9.93
N LEU A 121 14.49 12.16 -10.33
CA LEU A 121 13.29 11.94 -9.52
C LEU A 121 12.54 10.70 -10.01
N LEU A 122 12.00 9.94 -9.06
CA LEU A 122 11.37 8.66 -9.32
C LEU A 122 10.05 8.52 -8.55
N LEU A 123 8.94 8.37 -9.27
CA LEU A 123 7.64 8.09 -8.67
C LEU A 123 7.55 6.62 -8.21
N ILE A 124 7.25 6.42 -6.94
CA ILE A 124 6.86 5.12 -6.36
C ILE A 124 5.35 5.17 -6.10
N ALA A 125 4.56 4.73 -7.08
CA ALA A 125 3.11 4.63 -6.95
C ALA A 125 2.70 3.23 -6.44
N ASP A 126 1.60 3.16 -5.69
CA ASP A 126 1.00 1.92 -5.18
C ASP A 126 -0.30 1.53 -5.89
N VAL A 127 -0.60 2.17 -7.03
CA VAL A 127 -1.77 1.90 -7.88
C VAL A 127 -1.31 1.70 -9.33
N GLY A 128 -1.79 0.63 -9.97
CA GLY A 128 -1.46 0.29 -11.37
C GLY A 128 -0.95 -1.14 -11.53
N ALA A 129 -0.65 -1.52 -12.76
CA ALA A 129 -0.33 -2.92 -13.11
C ALA A 129 1.07 -3.12 -13.74
N ALA A 130 1.87 -2.06 -13.84
CA ALA A 130 3.21 -2.11 -14.44
C ALA A 130 4.19 -1.23 -13.67
N GLY A 131 5.49 -1.48 -13.84
CA GLY A 131 6.55 -0.68 -13.19
C GLY A 131 6.44 -0.69 -11.66
N PRO A 132 6.69 0.44 -10.98
CA PRO A 132 6.67 0.51 -9.52
C PRO A 132 5.39 -0.05 -8.85
N PRO A 133 4.17 0.23 -9.33
CA PRO A 133 2.96 -0.43 -8.82
C PRO A 133 2.98 -1.96 -8.85
N ALA A 134 3.47 -2.57 -9.93
CA ALA A 134 3.58 -4.03 -10.03
C ALA A 134 4.55 -4.57 -8.98
N TRP A 135 5.68 -3.90 -8.78
CA TRP A 135 6.62 -4.28 -7.73
C TRP A 135 6.06 -4.03 -6.33
N VAL A 136 5.23 -3.00 -6.11
CA VAL A 136 4.54 -2.84 -4.82
C VAL A 136 3.67 -4.06 -4.52
N ILE A 137 2.94 -4.58 -5.51
CA ILE A 137 2.16 -5.82 -5.38
C ILE A 137 3.08 -7.00 -5.06
N ASP A 138 4.18 -7.16 -5.79
CA ASP A 138 5.13 -8.26 -5.56
C ASP A 138 5.74 -8.20 -4.15
N GLY A 139 6.11 -7.01 -3.66
CA GLY A 139 6.63 -6.85 -2.31
C GLY A 139 5.60 -7.16 -1.22
N TYR A 140 4.30 -6.97 -1.48
CA TYR A 140 3.26 -7.40 -0.55
C TYR A 140 3.13 -8.92 -0.45
N ALA A 141 3.64 -9.71 -1.40
CA ALA A 141 3.62 -11.17 -1.31
C ALA A 141 4.35 -11.70 -0.06
N THR A 142 5.39 -10.99 0.40
CA THR A 142 6.18 -11.36 1.59
C THR A 142 5.31 -11.60 2.82
N LEU A 143 4.28 -10.77 3.07
CA LEU A 143 3.46 -10.95 4.27
C LEU A 143 2.62 -12.24 4.20
N PHE A 144 2.24 -12.68 3.00
CA PHE A 144 1.46 -13.90 2.78
C PHE A 144 2.33 -15.14 2.83
N GLU A 145 3.54 -15.08 2.27
CA GLU A 145 4.57 -16.12 2.44
C GLU A 145 4.88 -16.35 3.92
N GLU A 146 5.19 -15.27 4.65
CA GLU A 146 5.40 -15.37 6.09
C GLU A 146 4.16 -15.86 6.86
N ALA A 147 2.94 -15.57 6.38
CA ALA A 147 1.73 -16.07 7.01
C ALA A 147 1.56 -17.58 6.77
N HIS A 148 1.85 -18.04 5.55
CA HIS A 148 1.78 -19.46 5.19
C HIS A 148 2.81 -20.30 5.98
N ASP A 149 4.03 -19.77 6.16
CA ASP A 149 5.05 -20.40 7.01
C ASP A 149 4.63 -20.50 8.48
N GLN A 150 3.73 -19.61 8.93
CA GLN A 150 3.26 -19.57 10.31
C GLN A 150 2.07 -20.51 10.58
N ALA A 151 1.20 -20.73 9.58
CA ALA A 151 0.10 -21.70 9.66
C ALA A 151 -0.52 -21.96 8.29
N ALA A 152 -1.10 -23.15 8.11
CA ALA A 152 -2.01 -23.42 7.01
C ALA A 152 -3.36 -22.70 7.23
N TYR A 153 -4.00 -22.29 6.14
CA TYR A 153 -5.31 -21.64 6.13
C TYR A 153 -6.02 -21.88 4.80
N ASP A 154 -7.35 -21.95 4.84
CA ASP A 154 -8.19 -22.20 3.65
C ASP A 154 -8.84 -20.92 3.11
N LEU A 155 -8.82 -19.82 3.87
CA LEU A 155 -9.45 -18.55 3.55
C LEU A 155 -8.62 -17.35 4.04
N LEU A 156 -8.44 -16.37 3.16
CA LEU A 156 -7.87 -15.06 3.46
C LEU A 156 -8.95 -13.97 3.42
N LEU A 157 -9.10 -13.22 4.51
CA LEU A 157 -9.88 -11.98 4.55
C LEU A 157 -8.93 -10.80 4.39
N VAL A 158 -9.12 -9.99 3.35
CA VAL A 158 -8.13 -8.97 2.95
C VAL A 158 -8.79 -7.59 2.81
N PRO A 159 -8.32 -6.56 3.54
CA PRO A 159 -8.83 -5.22 3.35
C PRO A 159 -8.44 -4.69 1.96
N VAL A 160 -9.40 -4.08 1.28
CA VAL A 160 -9.22 -3.56 -0.07
C VAL A 160 -9.40 -2.04 -0.07
N GLY A 161 -8.40 -1.35 -0.61
CA GLY A 161 -8.51 0.05 -1.04
C GLY A 161 -8.37 0.09 -2.56
N VAL A 162 -7.22 0.55 -3.04
CA VAL A 162 -6.87 0.56 -4.48
C VAL A 162 -6.59 -0.81 -5.11
N GLY A 163 -6.69 -1.90 -4.33
CA GLY A 163 -6.57 -3.28 -4.82
C GLY A 163 -5.19 -3.94 -4.74
N SER A 164 -4.09 -3.21 -4.49
CA SER A 164 -2.73 -3.79 -4.59
C SER A 164 -2.44 -4.91 -3.57
N LEU A 165 -2.95 -4.81 -2.34
CA LEU A 165 -2.85 -5.91 -1.37
C LEU A 165 -3.73 -7.11 -1.78
N ALA A 166 -4.93 -6.83 -2.28
CA ALA A 166 -5.86 -7.87 -2.74
C ALA A 166 -5.30 -8.64 -3.93
N ALA A 167 -4.60 -7.95 -4.85
CA ALA A 167 -3.91 -8.57 -5.97
C ALA A 167 -2.80 -9.52 -5.49
N ALA A 168 -1.99 -9.11 -4.51
CA ALA A 168 -0.98 -9.98 -3.91
C ALA A 168 -1.61 -11.20 -3.21
N ALA A 169 -2.69 -10.98 -2.46
CA ALA A 169 -3.44 -12.05 -1.80
C ALA A 169 -4.00 -13.07 -2.81
N ALA A 170 -4.63 -12.59 -3.89
CA ALA A 170 -5.21 -13.44 -4.91
C ALA A 170 -4.15 -14.31 -5.60
N ARG A 171 -2.98 -13.73 -5.91
CA ARG A 171 -1.84 -14.49 -6.48
C ARG A 171 -1.34 -15.55 -5.50
N HIS A 172 -1.16 -15.19 -4.23
CA HIS A 172 -0.70 -16.14 -3.22
C HIS A 172 -1.70 -17.27 -2.98
N ALA A 173 -2.98 -16.93 -2.80
CA ALA A 173 -4.04 -17.88 -2.53
C ALA A 173 -4.21 -18.91 -3.66
N ALA A 174 -4.09 -18.47 -4.92
CA ALA A 174 -4.10 -19.36 -6.07
C ALA A 174 -2.94 -20.38 -6.04
N ALA A 175 -1.78 -20.00 -5.49
CA ALA A 175 -0.61 -20.88 -5.39
C ALA A 175 -0.73 -21.91 -4.25
N VAL A 176 -1.39 -21.55 -3.14
CA VAL A 176 -1.51 -22.42 -1.95
C VAL A 176 -2.87 -23.13 -1.85
N GLY A 177 -3.80 -22.88 -2.77
CA GLY A 177 -5.12 -23.49 -2.78
C GLY A 177 -6.11 -22.89 -1.77
N ALA A 178 -5.91 -21.63 -1.37
CA ALA A 178 -6.82 -20.92 -0.46
C ALA A 178 -7.82 -20.04 -1.22
N SER A 179 -8.94 -19.70 -0.55
CA SER A 179 -9.91 -18.71 -1.03
C SER A 179 -9.54 -17.30 -0.56
N VAL A 180 -10.00 -16.27 -1.28
CA VAL A 180 -9.82 -14.86 -0.88
C VAL A 180 -11.16 -14.15 -0.86
N VAL A 181 -11.42 -13.42 0.23
CA VAL A 181 -12.51 -12.46 0.33
C VAL A 181 -11.93 -11.07 0.56
N GLY A 182 -12.13 -10.19 -0.42
CA GLY A 182 -11.82 -8.77 -0.30
C GLY A 182 -12.89 -8.07 0.53
N VAL A 183 -12.48 -7.20 1.45
CA VAL A 183 -13.37 -6.43 2.33
C VAL A 183 -13.18 -4.94 2.06
N GLU A 184 -14.26 -4.27 1.66
CA GLU A 184 -14.30 -2.83 1.40
C GLU A 184 -15.31 -2.14 2.33
N PRO A 185 -15.09 -0.86 2.69
CA PRO A 185 -16.14 -0.08 3.32
C PRO A 185 -17.24 0.23 2.29
N ALA A 186 -18.50 0.24 2.73
CA ALA A 186 -19.65 0.54 1.87
C ALA A 186 -19.55 1.92 1.17
N THR A 187 -18.79 2.86 1.74
CA THR A 187 -18.59 4.22 1.20
C THR A 187 -17.43 4.35 0.22
N ALA A 188 -16.64 3.29 -0.01
CA ALA A 188 -15.49 3.32 -0.92
C ALA A 188 -15.24 1.96 -1.61
N ALA A 189 -16.31 1.26 -1.99
CA ALA A 189 -16.26 -0.11 -2.53
C ALA A 189 -15.95 -0.16 -4.04
N CYS A 190 -14.82 0.41 -4.46
CA CYS A 190 -14.49 0.53 -5.88
C CYS A 190 -14.18 -0.81 -6.55
N LEU A 191 -13.62 -1.79 -5.85
CA LEU A 191 -13.39 -3.14 -6.39
C LEU A 191 -14.73 -3.86 -6.60
N THR A 192 -15.65 -3.81 -5.63
CA THR A 192 -16.98 -4.41 -5.73
C THR A 192 -17.74 -3.88 -6.94
N GLU A 193 -17.81 -2.55 -7.09
CA GLU A 193 -18.46 -1.91 -8.24
C GLU A 193 -17.75 -2.23 -9.57
N SER A 194 -16.42 -2.30 -9.56
CA SER A 194 -15.64 -2.66 -10.75
C SER A 194 -15.88 -4.11 -11.18
N LEU A 195 -15.98 -5.05 -10.24
CA LEU A 195 -16.28 -6.45 -10.51
C LEU A 195 -17.71 -6.62 -11.03
N ALA A 196 -18.69 -5.94 -10.42
CA ALA A 196 -20.08 -5.99 -10.84
C ALA A 196 -20.28 -5.44 -12.27
N SER A 197 -19.53 -4.39 -12.63
CA SER A 197 -19.62 -3.75 -13.94
C SER A 197 -18.67 -4.34 -15.00
N GLY A 198 -17.75 -5.23 -14.61
CA GLY A 198 -16.76 -5.84 -15.50
C GLY A 198 -15.68 -4.88 -16.01
N ARG A 199 -15.56 -3.68 -15.44
CA ARG A 199 -14.56 -2.66 -15.81
C ARG A 199 -14.17 -1.80 -14.60
N PRO A 200 -13.00 -1.15 -14.58
CA PRO A 200 -12.65 -0.21 -13.52
C PRO A 200 -13.69 0.92 -13.40
N VAL A 201 -14.15 1.16 -12.18
CA VAL A 201 -15.09 2.24 -11.82
C VAL A 201 -14.49 3.09 -10.71
N ALA A 202 -14.52 4.40 -10.90
CA ALA A 202 -14.22 5.36 -9.85
C ALA A 202 -15.46 5.54 -8.97
N VAL A 203 -15.29 5.46 -7.65
CA VAL A 203 -16.33 5.70 -6.66
C VAL A 203 -15.97 6.96 -5.90
N GLU A 204 -16.93 7.89 -5.78
CA GLU A 204 -16.74 9.08 -4.95
C GLU A 204 -16.68 8.66 -3.47
N THR A 205 -15.62 9.09 -2.79
CA THR A 205 -15.44 8.79 -1.37
C THR A 205 -15.73 10.04 -0.55
N PRO A 206 -16.43 9.93 0.60
CA PRO A 206 -16.51 11.02 1.55
C PRO A 206 -15.09 11.29 2.05
N GLY A 207 -14.52 12.43 1.64
CA GLY A 207 -13.09 12.71 1.81
C GLY A 207 -12.59 12.47 3.24
N THR A 208 -11.48 11.75 3.36
CA THR A 208 -10.73 11.51 4.61
C THR A 208 -9.60 12.50 4.84
#